data_AF-A0A1V5SIP9-F1
#
_entry.id   AF-A0A1V5SIP9-F1
#
_cell.length_a   1.000
_cell.length_b   1.000
_cell.length_c   1.000
_cell.angle_alpha   90.00
_cell.angle_beta   90.00
_cell.angle_gamma   90.00
#
_symmetry.space_group_name_H-M   'P 1'
#
loop_
_entity.id
_entity.type
_entity.pdbx_description
1 polymer ?
#
loop_
_entity_poly.entity_id
_entity_poly.type
_entity_poly.pdbx_seq_one_letter_code
_entity_poly.pdbx_strand_id
1 'polypeptide(L)'
;MSKKLLFLLPKGTIALMILLLSGCCMFPDQSKLEKNIPCTGLVMIPSSLDNHDGLKVKPFAAADVILFGSEGDVISTETNQEGKWVAYNLKSPYYLLEAEKDGVIIKKVFPFQLLEENYVDVGEANAYTTCQVMIYEIANQYYENALYLREVPDLVIPENLVKAVEKVYREDRNPFNDPLIISMVEDLVLHQF
;
A
#
# COMPACT_ATOMS: atom_id res chain seq x y z
N MET A 1 20.40 82.68 53.87
CA MET A 1 19.26 82.44 54.79
C MET A 1 18.82 80.99 54.65
N SER A 2 18.82 80.27 55.78
CA SER A 2 18.42 78.87 55.91
C SER A 2 16.91 78.69 55.73
N LYS A 3 16.49 77.60 55.07
CA LYS A 3 15.56 76.62 55.67
C LYS A 3 15.45 75.34 54.84
N LYS A 4 15.69 74.23 55.54
CA LYS A 4 15.46 72.81 55.22
C LYS A 4 14.05 72.55 54.65
N LEU A 5 13.91 71.57 53.76
CA LEU A 5 12.96 70.46 53.98
C LEU A 5 13.30 69.23 53.10
N LEU A 6 13.68 68.16 53.79
CA LEU A 6 13.77 66.76 53.35
C LEU A 6 12.34 66.19 53.34
N PHE A 7 11.93 65.36 52.36
CA PHE A 7 10.95 64.25 52.50
C PHE A 7 10.87 63.54 51.12
N LEU A 8 11.52 62.37 50.94
CA LEU A 8 11.02 61.00 51.19
C LEU A 8 10.18 60.43 50.04
N LEU A 9 10.80 59.46 49.34
CA LEU A 9 10.19 58.44 48.49
C LEU A 9 8.97 57.78 49.16
N PRO A 10 7.92 57.40 48.41
CA PRO A 10 7.08 56.28 48.80
C PRO A 10 7.65 54.98 48.23
N LYS A 11 8.01 54.09 49.16
CA LYS A 11 8.11 52.65 48.94
C LYS A 11 6.72 52.10 48.59
N GLY A 12 6.70 51.15 47.66
CA GLY A 12 5.68 50.11 47.64
C GLY A 12 4.57 50.29 46.62
N THR A 13 4.74 49.68 45.45
CA THR A 13 3.74 48.77 44.88
C THR A 13 4.37 47.99 43.73
N ILE A 14 4.75 46.74 44.02
CA ILE A 14 4.89 45.70 42.99
C ILE A 14 3.47 45.43 42.51
N ALA A 15 3.14 45.91 41.31
CA ALA A 15 1.94 45.50 40.58
C ALA A 15 2.38 44.76 39.33
N LEU A 16 2.36 43.44 39.45
CA LEU A 16 2.37 42.45 38.40
C LEU A 16 1.33 42.83 37.33
N MET A 17 1.77 43.25 36.14
CA MET A 17 0.92 43.35 34.95
C MET A 17 1.47 42.40 33.89
N ILE A 18 1.12 41.14 34.07
CA ILE A 18 1.09 40.11 33.03
C ILE A 18 -0.26 40.27 32.31
N LEU A 19 -0.26 40.06 30.99
CA LEU A 19 -1.37 40.05 30.01
C LEU A 19 -1.58 41.36 29.23
N LEU A 20 -1.14 41.33 27.95
CA LEU A 20 -1.99 41.19 26.75
C LEU A 20 -1.04 41.21 25.53
N LEU A 21 -0.57 40.06 25.05
CA LEU A 21 -1.22 39.28 23.99
C LEU A 21 -1.51 40.11 22.72
N SER A 22 -0.49 40.29 21.90
CA SER A 22 -0.63 40.28 20.44
C SER A 22 0.50 39.43 19.85
N GLY A 23 0.56 38.18 20.30
CA GLY A 23 1.17 37.14 19.50
C GLY A 23 0.37 37.06 18.21
N CYS A 24 1.00 37.44 17.09
CA CYS A 24 0.61 36.91 15.79
C CYS A 24 0.82 35.39 15.85
N CYS A 25 -0.15 34.68 16.41
CA CYS A 25 -0.35 33.28 16.13
C CYS A 25 -0.72 33.22 14.65
N MET A 26 0.28 33.13 13.78
CA MET A 26 0.09 32.48 12.48
C MET A 26 -0.43 31.09 12.83
N PHE A 27 -1.75 30.93 12.76
CA PHE A 27 -2.35 29.62 12.66
C PHE A 27 -1.72 28.98 11.41
N PRO A 28 -1.13 27.77 11.52
CA PRO A 28 -0.76 27.06 10.31
C PRO A 28 -2.02 26.90 9.47
N ASP A 29 -1.91 27.29 8.21
CA ASP A 29 -2.95 27.16 7.21
C ASP A 29 -3.46 25.70 7.21
N GLN A 30 -4.65 25.48 7.77
CA GLN A 30 -5.29 24.16 7.82
C GLN A 30 -5.79 23.70 6.44
N SER A 31 -5.64 24.52 5.38
CA SER A 31 -6.07 24.18 4.02
C SER A 31 -5.22 23.10 3.32
N LYS A 32 -4.14 22.64 3.96
CA LYS A 32 -3.30 21.52 3.48
C LYS A 32 -3.07 20.45 4.55
N LEU A 33 -4.10 20.07 5.31
CA LEU A 33 -4.07 18.75 5.92
C LEU A 33 -4.23 17.74 4.78
N GLU A 34 -3.13 17.17 4.28
CA GLU A 34 -3.19 16.01 3.37
C GLU A 34 -4.12 14.99 4.04
N LYS A 35 -5.30 14.75 3.44
CA LYS A 35 -6.24 13.77 3.98
C LYS A 35 -5.56 12.42 3.92
N ASN A 36 -5.20 11.90 5.09
CA ASN A 36 -4.57 10.61 5.21
C ASN A 36 -5.63 9.50 5.08
N ILE A 37 -6.08 9.25 3.86
CA ILE A 37 -7.13 8.27 3.55
C ILE A 37 -6.51 6.86 3.58
N PRO A 38 -6.99 5.95 4.44
CA PRO A 38 -6.52 4.57 4.45
C PRO A 38 -6.92 3.86 3.16
N CYS A 39 -5.94 3.22 2.52
CA CYS A 39 -6.14 2.23 1.49
C CYS A 39 -5.98 0.84 2.11
N THR A 40 -6.94 -0.04 1.91
CA THR A 40 -6.95 -1.40 2.47
C THR A 40 -7.07 -2.43 1.37
N GLY A 41 -6.55 -3.62 1.63
CA GLY A 41 -6.79 -4.78 0.77
C GLY A 41 -6.57 -6.09 1.52
N LEU A 42 -6.77 -7.19 0.81
CA LEU A 42 -6.61 -8.55 1.30
C LEU A 42 -5.56 -9.29 0.48
N VAL A 43 -4.83 -10.19 1.12
CA VAL A 43 -3.97 -11.17 0.45
C VAL A 43 -4.41 -12.56 0.87
N MET A 44 -4.81 -13.37 -0.10
CA MET A 44 -5.36 -14.70 0.10
C MET A 44 -4.59 -15.71 -0.74
N ILE A 45 -4.40 -16.90 -0.18
CA ILE A 45 -3.71 -18.00 -0.86
C ILE A 45 -4.57 -19.27 -0.80
N PRO A 46 -4.53 -20.15 -1.81
CA PRO A 46 -5.19 -21.45 -1.72
C PRO A 46 -4.76 -22.22 -0.48
N SER A 47 -5.70 -22.90 0.16
CA SER A 47 -5.40 -23.84 1.24
C SER A 47 -4.66 -25.05 0.70
N SER A 48 -3.70 -25.57 1.47
CA SER A 48 -3.07 -26.86 1.19
C SER A 48 -4.11 -27.99 1.11
N LEU A 49 -3.78 -29.06 0.37
CA LEU A 49 -4.69 -30.19 0.19
C LEU A 49 -5.03 -30.91 1.51
N ASP A 50 -4.11 -30.86 2.47
CA ASP A 50 -4.26 -31.47 3.79
C ASP A 50 -4.96 -30.53 4.80
N ASN A 51 -5.53 -29.41 4.35
CA ASN A 51 -6.17 -28.46 5.27
C ASN A 51 -7.44 -29.06 5.90
N HIS A 52 -7.38 -29.28 7.22
CA HIS A 52 -8.46 -29.87 8.00
C HIS A 52 -9.66 -28.93 8.23
N ASP A 53 -9.50 -27.63 8.01
CA ASP A 53 -10.55 -26.63 8.22
C ASP A 53 -11.58 -26.58 7.07
N GLY A 54 -11.36 -27.33 5.99
CA GLY A 54 -12.27 -27.43 4.84
C GLY A 54 -12.37 -26.16 3.98
N LEU A 55 -11.67 -25.09 4.33
CA LEU A 55 -11.61 -23.85 3.57
C LEU A 55 -10.78 -24.02 2.30
N LYS A 56 -11.27 -23.51 1.17
CA LYS A 56 -10.55 -23.55 -0.12
C LYS A 56 -9.42 -22.53 -0.23
N VAL A 57 -9.51 -21.45 0.54
CA VAL A 57 -8.51 -20.37 0.61
C VAL A 57 -8.26 -20.03 2.08
N LYS A 58 -7.05 -19.56 2.37
CA LYS A 58 -6.62 -19.09 3.70
C LYS A 58 -6.02 -17.69 3.59
N PRO A 59 -6.09 -16.88 4.66
CA PRO A 59 -5.36 -15.63 4.73
C PRO A 59 -3.85 -15.81 4.55
N PHE A 60 -3.22 -14.95 3.76
CA PHE A 60 -1.77 -14.87 3.68
C PHE A 60 -1.24 -13.92 4.76
N ALA A 61 -1.27 -14.40 6.00
CA ALA A 61 -0.99 -13.62 7.20
C ALA A 61 0.51 -13.43 7.47
N ALA A 62 0.86 -12.29 8.09
CA ALA A 62 2.22 -11.91 8.45
C ALA A 62 3.19 -11.93 7.25
N ALA A 63 2.72 -11.42 6.12
CA ALA A 63 3.50 -11.20 4.91
C ALA A 63 3.95 -9.74 4.85
N ASP A 64 5.18 -9.51 4.42
CA ASP A 64 5.69 -8.19 4.09
C ASP A 64 5.02 -7.72 2.80
N VAL A 65 4.43 -6.53 2.81
CA VAL A 65 3.73 -5.96 1.66
C VAL A 65 4.46 -4.71 1.19
N ILE A 66 4.85 -4.68 -0.07
CA ILE A 66 5.43 -3.52 -0.75
C ILE A 66 4.49 -3.08 -1.87
N LEU A 67 4.16 -1.79 -1.89
CA LEU A 67 3.40 -1.14 -2.94
C LEU A 67 4.34 -0.28 -3.77
N PHE A 68 4.49 -0.60 -5.05
CA PHE A 68 5.26 0.16 -6.02
C PHE A 68 4.31 1.01 -6.87
N GLY A 69 4.33 2.32 -6.66
CA GLY A 69 3.53 3.28 -7.40
C GLY A 69 4.06 3.52 -8.80
N SER A 70 3.16 3.71 -9.77
CA SER A 70 3.52 4.03 -11.15
C SER A 70 4.33 5.33 -11.32
N GLU A 71 4.31 6.23 -10.34
CA GLU A 71 5.08 7.48 -10.31
C GLU A 71 6.36 7.38 -9.46
N GLY A 72 6.72 6.17 -9.01
CA GLY A 72 7.98 5.88 -8.33
C GLY A 72 7.92 5.95 -6.80
N ASP A 73 6.76 6.17 -6.19
CA ASP A 73 6.62 6.06 -4.75
C ASP A 73 6.58 4.59 -4.31
N VAL A 74 7.15 4.32 -3.14
CA VAL A 74 7.23 2.97 -2.56
C VAL A 74 6.73 3.02 -1.13
N ILE A 75 5.76 2.17 -0.80
CA ILE A 75 5.15 2.09 0.52
C ILE A 75 5.28 0.66 1.04
N SER A 76 5.70 0.50 2.29
CA SER A 76 5.81 -0.80 2.95
C SER A 76 4.80 -0.90 4.10
N THR A 77 4.19 -2.08 4.24
CA THR A 77 3.26 -2.45 5.31
C THR A 77 3.31 -3.97 5.51
N GLU A 78 2.42 -4.53 6.31
CA GLU A 78 2.34 -5.97 6.57
C GLU A 78 0.89 -6.45 6.56
N THR A 79 0.67 -7.74 6.28
CA THR A 79 -0.64 -8.36 6.48
C THR A 79 -0.85 -8.82 7.92
N ASN A 80 -2.03 -8.56 8.47
CA ASN A 80 -2.43 -9.09 9.76
C ASN A 80 -2.85 -10.59 9.68
N GLN A 81 -3.36 -11.15 10.79
CA GLN A 81 -3.80 -12.56 10.85
C GLN A 81 -4.96 -12.90 9.90
N GLU A 82 -5.70 -11.90 9.43
CA GLU A 82 -6.78 -12.04 8.46
C GLU A 82 -6.30 -11.78 7.02
N GLY A 83 -4.99 -11.61 6.79
CA GLY A 83 -4.44 -11.32 5.48
C GLY A 83 -4.71 -9.87 5.02
N LYS A 84 -5.24 -9.02 5.90
CA LYS A 84 -5.54 -7.61 5.60
C LYS A 84 -4.31 -6.76 5.79
N TRP A 85 -4.11 -5.82 4.88
CA TRP A 85 -3.11 -4.76 4.99
C TRP A 85 -3.78 -3.39 4.93
N VAL A 86 -3.10 -2.39 5.48
CA VAL A 86 -3.50 -0.98 5.44
C VAL A 86 -2.30 -0.14 5.06
N ALA A 87 -2.49 0.77 4.12
CA ALA A 87 -1.49 1.74 3.69
C ALA A 87 -2.10 3.14 3.64
N TYR A 88 -1.23 4.14 3.67
CA TYR A 88 -1.57 5.55 3.87
C TYR A 88 -0.73 6.41 2.91
N ASN A 89 -1.23 7.60 2.58
CA ASN A 89 -0.54 8.57 1.73
C ASN A 89 -0.14 8.04 0.34
N LEU A 90 -0.99 7.21 -0.27
CA LEU A 90 -0.83 6.80 -1.66
C LEU A 90 -1.01 8.01 -2.59
N LYS A 91 -0.16 8.11 -3.62
CA LYS A 91 -0.08 9.24 -4.55
C LYS A 91 -0.15 8.80 -6.02
N SER A 92 0.39 7.64 -6.35
CA SER A 92 0.32 7.11 -7.71
C SER A 92 -1.11 6.71 -8.11
N PRO A 93 -1.49 6.87 -9.39
CA PRO A 93 -2.77 6.41 -9.90
C PRO A 93 -2.89 4.87 -9.99
N TYR A 94 -1.77 4.16 -10.00
CA TYR A 94 -1.72 2.69 -10.01
C TYR A 94 -0.60 2.20 -9.11
N TYR A 95 -0.81 1.06 -8.48
CA TYR A 95 0.19 0.38 -7.66
C TYR A 95 0.33 -1.08 -8.07
N LEU A 96 1.57 -1.56 -8.10
CA LEU A 96 1.90 -2.97 -8.06
C LEU A 96 2.17 -3.36 -6.60
N LEU A 97 1.32 -4.22 -6.06
CA LEU A 97 1.48 -4.86 -4.76
C LEU A 97 2.30 -6.13 -4.93
N GLU A 98 3.29 -6.28 -4.05
CA GLU A 98 4.04 -7.51 -3.82
C GLU A 98 3.91 -7.87 -2.34
N ALA A 99 3.29 -9.01 -2.05
CA ALA A 99 3.22 -9.58 -0.71
C ALA A 99 4.12 -10.82 -0.65
N GLU A 100 5.12 -10.82 0.24
CA GLU A 100 6.11 -11.88 0.36
C GLU A 100 6.10 -12.47 1.76
N LYS A 101 6.20 -13.81 1.82
CA LYS A 101 6.45 -14.54 3.06
C LYS A 101 7.08 -15.88 2.76
N ASP A 102 8.15 -16.22 3.47
CA ASP A 102 8.84 -17.51 3.38
C ASP A 102 9.22 -17.88 1.91
N GLY A 103 9.52 -16.87 1.09
CA GLY A 103 9.85 -17.01 -0.33
C GLY A 103 8.65 -17.14 -1.27
N VAL A 104 7.42 -17.23 -0.77
CA VAL A 104 6.18 -17.21 -1.56
C VAL A 104 5.77 -15.77 -1.81
N ILE A 105 5.52 -15.43 -3.08
CA ILE A 105 5.17 -14.07 -3.50
C ILE A 105 3.79 -14.07 -4.15
N ILE A 106 2.92 -13.17 -3.69
CA ILE A 106 1.60 -12.89 -4.29
C ILE A 106 1.61 -11.46 -4.81
N LYS A 107 1.23 -11.27 -6.08
CA LYS A 107 1.22 -9.95 -6.72
C LYS A 107 -0.16 -9.52 -7.19
N LYS A 108 -0.36 -8.21 -7.28
CA LYS A 108 -1.55 -7.58 -7.83
C LYS A 108 -1.24 -6.18 -8.34
N VAL A 109 -1.89 -5.77 -9.42
CA VAL A 109 -1.98 -4.35 -9.77
C VAL A 109 -3.38 -3.82 -9.47
N PHE A 110 -3.47 -2.61 -8.92
CA PHE A 110 -4.75 -1.96 -8.67
C PHE A 110 -4.71 -0.45 -8.99
N PRO A 111 -5.83 0.13 -9.45
CA PRO A 111 -5.97 1.57 -9.55
C PRO A 111 -6.14 2.18 -8.16
N PHE A 112 -5.53 3.34 -7.93
CA PHE A 112 -5.77 4.17 -6.77
C PHE A 112 -6.27 5.53 -7.24
N GLN A 113 -7.48 5.88 -6.82
CA GLN A 113 -8.04 7.20 -7.02
C GLN A 113 -8.63 7.66 -5.71
N LEU A 114 -8.29 8.88 -5.30
CA LEU A 114 -8.90 9.52 -4.15
C LEU A 114 -10.34 9.88 -4.53
N LEU A 115 -11.26 8.97 -4.23
CA LEU A 115 -12.68 9.28 -4.23
C LEU A 115 -13.00 10.18 -3.03
N GLU A 116 -14.17 10.82 -3.01
CA GLU A 116 -14.64 11.60 -1.85
C GLU A 116 -14.84 10.74 -0.58
N GLU A 117 -14.64 9.43 -0.70
CA GLU A 117 -14.73 8.45 0.36
C GLU A 117 -13.60 8.58 1.40
N ASN A 118 -13.89 8.21 2.64
CA ASN A 118 -12.94 8.29 3.76
C ASN A 118 -12.05 7.05 3.89
N TYR A 119 -12.17 6.07 2.99
CA TYR A 119 -11.31 4.90 2.87
C TYR A 119 -11.39 4.34 1.44
N VAL A 120 -10.38 3.60 1.01
CA VAL A 120 -10.35 2.91 -0.30
C VAL A 120 -10.10 1.43 -0.05
N ASP A 121 -11.00 0.55 -0.51
CA ASP A 121 -10.78 -0.90 -0.53
C ASP A 121 -10.44 -1.36 -1.95
N VAL A 122 -9.24 -1.91 -2.13
CA VAL A 122 -8.76 -2.36 -3.44
C VAL A 122 -9.01 -3.85 -3.67
N GLY A 123 -9.64 -4.55 -2.73
CA GLY A 123 -9.99 -5.96 -2.81
C GLY A 123 -8.79 -6.90 -2.64
N GLU A 124 -8.93 -8.10 -3.19
CA GLU A 124 -8.04 -9.24 -2.91
C GLU A 124 -6.89 -9.38 -3.92
N ALA A 125 -5.68 -9.68 -3.42
CA ALA A 125 -4.56 -10.22 -4.18
C ALA A 125 -4.49 -11.74 -3.98
N ASN A 126 -4.40 -12.48 -5.08
CA ASN A 126 -4.47 -13.94 -5.10
C ASN A 126 -3.79 -14.54 -6.34
N ALA A 127 -4.05 -15.82 -6.63
CA ALA A 127 -3.51 -16.51 -7.81
C ALA A 127 -3.89 -15.85 -9.13
N TYR A 128 -5.14 -15.38 -9.27
CA TYR A 128 -5.59 -14.74 -10.50
C TYR A 128 -4.83 -13.43 -10.75
N THR A 129 -4.77 -12.56 -9.74
CA THR A 129 -4.04 -11.28 -9.88
C THR A 129 -2.54 -11.49 -10.05
N THR A 130 -1.99 -12.54 -9.45
CA THR A 130 -0.58 -12.91 -9.68
C THR A 130 -0.35 -13.28 -11.14
N CYS A 131 -1.23 -14.06 -11.76
CA CYS A 131 -1.11 -14.40 -13.18
C CYS A 131 -1.13 -13.15 -14.07
N GLN A 132 -1.99 -12.16 -13.77
CA GLN A 132 -2.02 -10.88 -14.50
C GLN A 132 -0.66 -10.18 -14.43
N VAL A 133 -0.04 -10.14 -13.24
CA VAL A 133 1.28 -9.54 -13.06
C VAL A 133 2.38 -10.35 -13.74
N MET A 134 2.33 -11.68 -13.70
CA MET A 134 3.32 -12.51 -14.41
C MET A 134 3.31 -12.25 -15.92
N ILE A 135 2.13 -12.13 -16.54
CA ILE A 135 2.02 -11.77 -17.96
C ILE A 135 2.63 -10.38 -18.20
N TYR A 136 2.31 -9.39 -17.36
CA TYR A 136 2.88 -8.05 -17.46
C TYR A 136 4.41 -8.03 -17.37
N GLU A 137 4.99 -8.74 -16.38
CA GLU A 137 6.44 -8.78 -16.17
C GLU A 137 7.14 -9.49 -17.33
N ILE A 138 6.62 -10.64 -17.77
CA ILE A 138 7.22 -11.42 -18.86
C ILE A 138 7.05 -10.71 -20.21
N ALA A 139 5.88 -10.14 -20.52
CA ALA A 139 5.67 -9.39 -21.76
C ALA A 139 6.65 -8.21 -21.88
N ASN A 140 6.84 -7.46 -20.80
CA ASN A 140 7.78 -6.33 -20.79
C ASN A 140 9.26 -6.72 -20.75
N GLN A 141 9.58 -7.98 -20.42
CA GLN A 141 10.94 -8.52 -20.58
C GLN A 141 11.26 -8.80 -22.06
N TYR A 142 10.30 -9.33 -22.82
CA TYR A 142 10.47 -9.68 -24.23
C TYR A 142 10.27 -8.50 -25.18
N TYR A 143 9.36 -7.60 -24.84
CA TYR A 143 8.90 -6.51 -25.70
C TYR A 143 8.86 -5.21 -24.90
N GLU A 144 9.68 -4.24 -25.30
CA GLU A 144 9.75 -2.95 -24.63
C GLU A 144 8.37 -2.24 -24.65
N ASN A 145 7.87 -1.88 -23.47
CA ASN A 145 6.57 -1.21 -23.29
C ASN A 145 5.36 -2.00 -23.84
N ALA A 146 5.39 -3.34 -23.78
CA ALA A 146 4.26 -4.16 -24.22
C ALA A 146 2.98 -3.93 -23.42
N LEU A 147 3.09 -3.72 -22.11
CA LEU A 147 1.95 -3.47 -21.22
C LEU A 147 2.29 -2.38 -20.20
N TYR A 148 1.32 -1.51 -19.93
CA TYR A 148 1.36 -0.54 -18.84
C TYR A 148 0.61 -1.07 -17.61
N LEU A 149 0.98 -0.64 -16.40
CA LEU A 149 0.31 -1.05 -15.15
C LEU A 149 -1.22 -0.88 -15.21
N ARG A 150 -1.70 0.19 -15.85
CA ARG A 150 -3.14 0.46 -16.00
C ARG A 150 -3.92 -0.64 -16.73
N GLU A 151 -3.25 -1.43 -17.57
CA GLU A 151 -3.86 -2.47 -18.41
C GLU A 151 -3.87 -3.84 -17.71
N VAL A 152 -3.06 -4.01 -16.66
CA VAL A 152 -2.91 -5.29 -15.95
C VAL A 152 -4.22 -5.78 -15.32
N PRO A 153 -5.03 -4.93 -14.64
CA PRO A 153 -6.31 -5.38 -14.08
C PRO A 153 -7.31 -5.89 -15.13
N ASP A 154 -7.19 -5.44 -16.38
CA ASP A 154 -8.10 -5.79 -17.48
C ASP A 154 -7.70 -7.09 -18.18
N LEU A 155 -6.54 -7.68 -17.86
CA LEU A 155 -6.10 -8.94 -18.44
C LEU A 155 -7.03 -10.10 -18.03
N VAL A 156 -7.52 -10.82 -19.04
CA VAL A 156 -8.33 -12.03 -18.85
C VAL A 156 -7.40 -13.24 -18.81
N ILE A 157 -7.38 -13.94 -17.68
CA ILE A 157 -6.44 -15.05 -17.46
C ILE A 157 -7.09 -16.40 -17.78
N PRO A 158 -6.44 -17.25 -18.60
CA PRO A 158 -6.88 -18.62 -18.83
C PRO A 158 -6.97 -19.44 -17.54
N GLU A 159 -8.08 -20.15 -17.35
CA GLU A 159 -8.37 -20.90 -16.12
C GLU A 159 -7.29 -21.97 -15.82
N ASN A 160 -6.69 -22.57 -16.86
CA ASN A 160 -5.61 -23.55 -16.70
C ASN A 160 -4.35 -22.94 -16.08
N LEU A 161 -4.00 -21.70 -16.43
CA LEU A 161 -2.87 -21.00 -15.82
C LEU A 161 -3.15 -20.69 -14.34
N VAL A 162 -4.35 -20.18 -14.03
CA VAL A 162 -4.74 -19.90 -12.64
C VAL A 162 -4.66 -21.17 -11.79
N LYS A 163 -5.22 -22.29 -12.27
CA LYS A 163 -5.17 -23.58 -11.56
C LYS A 163 -3.74 -24.08 -11.35
N ALA A 164 -2.85 -23.86 -12.32
CA ALA A 164 -1.46 -24.24 -12.20
C ALA A 164 -0.75 -23.40 -11.12
N VAL A 165 -0.94 -22.08 -11.11
CA VAL A 165 -0.40 -21.19 -10.07
C VAL A 165 -0.96 -21.54 -8.70
N GLU A 166 -2.28 -21.78 -8.58
CA GLU A 166 -2.87 -22.23 -7.33
C GLU A 166 -2.24 -23.52 -6.81
N LYS A 167 -1.93 -24.47 -7.70
CA LYS A 167 -1.27 -25.72 -7.31
C LYS A 167 0.11 -25.44 -6.69
N VAL A 168 0.92 -24.59 -7.32
CA VAL A 168 2.24 -24.20 -6.79
C VAL A 168 2.11 -23.55 -5.41
N TYR A 169 1.10 -22.68 -5.22
CA TYR A 169 0.83 -22.08 -3.92
C TYR A 169 0.39 -23.07 -2.84
N ARG A 170 -0.39 -24.11 -3.18
CA ARG A 170 -0.78 -25.17 -2.22
C ARG A 170 0.41 -25.98 -1.71
N GLU A 171 1.53 -25.94 -2.44
CA GLU A 171 2.80 -26.56 -2.10
C GLU A 171 3.74 -25.57 -1.37
N ASP A 172 3.25 -24.40 -0.97
CA ASP A 172 4.01 -23.30 -0.37
C ASP A 172 5.26 -22.92 -1.19
N ARG A 173 5.13 -22.96 -2.52
CA ARG A 173 6.19 -22.57 -3.48
C ARG A 173 5.85 -21.27 -4.20
N ASN A 174 6.88 -20.66 -4.76
CA ASN A 174 6.77 -19.42 -5.53
C ASN A 174 6.53 -19.71 -7.03
N PRO A 175 5.40 -19.28 -7.63
CA PRO A 175 5.12 -19.50 -9.05
C PRO A 175 6.09 -18.76 -9.99
N PHE A 176 6.71 -17.66 -9.54
CA PHE A 176 7.70 -16.93 -10.33
C PHE A 176 9.01 -17.71 -10.54
N ASN A 177 9.22 -18.79 -9.80
CA ASN A 177 10.37 -19.68 -9.92
C ASN A 177 9.99 -21.06 -10.50
N ASP A 178 8.73 -21.28 -10.86
CA ASP A 178 8.26 -22.58 -11.38
C ASP A 178 8.39 -22.62 -12.92
N PRO A 179 9.25 -23.50 -13.49
CA PRO A 179 9.52 -23.51 -14.93
C PRO A 179 8.27 -23.78 -15.79
N LEU A 180 7.31 -24.56 -15.28
CA LEU A 180 6.09 -24.85 -16.01
C LEU A 180 5.20 -23.61 -16.08
N ILE A 181 5.06 -22.88 -14.97
CA ILE A 181 4.27 -21.64 -14.95
C ILE A 181 4.90 -20.59 -15.87
N ILE A 182 6.22 -20.41 -15.79
CA ILE A 182 6.95 -19.47 -16.67
C ILE A 182 6.68 -19.82 -18.13
N SER A 183 6.88 -21.09 -18.54
CA SER A 183 6.64 -21.53 -19.91
C SER A 183 5.19 -21.31 -20.36
N MET A 184 4.20 -21.54 -19.49
CA MET A 184 2.79 -21.29 -19.81
C MET A 184 2.51 -19.80 -20.04
N VAL A 185 3.14 -18.91 -19.27
CA VAL A 185 2.99 -17.46 -19.43
C VAL A 185 3.70 -16.97 -20.69
N GLU A 186 4.91 -17.46 -20.95
CA GLU A 186 5.66 -17.15 -22.17
C GLU A 186 4.90 -17.55 -23.42
N ASP A 187 4.32 -18.76 -23.44
CA ASP A 187 3.48 -19.21 -24.55
C ASP A 187 2.29 -18.26 -24.78
N LEU A 188 1.64 -17.77 -23.72
CA LEU A 188 0.54 -16.81 -23.87
C LEU A 188 1.02 -15.48 -24.45
N VAL A 189 2.13 -14.96 -23.95
CA VAL A 189 2.72 -13.70 -24.41
C VAL A 189 3.07 -13.79 -25.90
N LEU A 190 3.74 -14.86 -26.34
CA LEU A 190 4.15 -15.06 -27.73
C LEU A 190 2.98 -15.16 -28.73
N HIS A 191 1.79 -15.55 -28.27
CA HIS A 191 0.59 -15.63 -29.12
C HIS A 191 -0.25 -14.34 -29.09
N GLN A 192 0.03 -13.41 -28.17
CA GLN A 192 -0.73 -12.17 -27.99
C GLN A 192 0.04 -10.91 -28.44
N PHE A 193 1.37 -10.94 -28.43
CA PHE A 193 2.27 -9.84 -28.78
C PHE A 193 3.25 -10.25 -29.88
#